data_AF-A0A1G7P5M2-F1
#
_entry.id   AF-A0A1G7P5M2-F1
#
_cell.length_a   1.000
_cell.length_b   1.000
_cell.length_c   1.000
_cell.angle_alpha   90.00
_cell.angle_beta   90.00
_cell.angle_gamma   90.00
#
_symmetry.space_group_name_H-M   'P 1'
#
loop_
_entity.id
_entity.type
_entity.pdbx_description
1 polymer ?
#
loop_
_entity_poly.entity_id
_entity_poly.type
_entity_poly.pdbx_seq_one_letter_code
_entity_poly.pdbx_strand_id
1 'polypeptide(L)'
;MDLLKYGNVILLGFLVWLIIAPRAGSPQYGESFLAYMVALLFSLVGSSEIMMVKPVAFFFTIGGVFAFCYILASSAIRIGFRK
;
A
#
# COMPACT_ATOMS: atom_id res chain seq x y z
N MET A 1 11.20 20.67 4.62
CA MET A 1 11.28 19.90 5.89
C MET A 1 9.92 19.25 6.23
N ASP A 2 9.06 19.02 5.23
CA ASP A 2 7.67 18.57 5.45
C ASP A 2 7.49 17.05 5.38
N LEU A 3 8.41 16.35 4.71
CA LEU A 3 8.37 14.90 4.56
C LEU A 3 8.57 14.17 5.89
N LEU A 4 9.42 14.71 6.79
CA LEU A 4 9.58 14.21 8.16
C LEU A 4 8.35 14.50 9.04
N LYS A 5 7.66 15.62 8.79
CA LYS A 5 6.45 16.01 9.53
C LYS A 5 5.30 15.03 9.29
N TYR A 6 5.20 14.49 8.07
CA TYR A 6 4.22 13.47 7.70
C TYR A 6 4.78 12.04 7.73
N GLY A 7 6.04 11.85 8.14
CA GLY A 7 6.68 10.54 8.20
C GLY A 7 5.89 9.52 9.02
N ASN A 8 5.30 9.95 10.15
CA ASN A 8 4.49 9.08 10.99
C ASN A 8 3.19 8.62 10.30
N VAL A 9 2.61 9.47 9.43
CA VAL A 9 1.41 9.16 8.65
C VAL A 9 1.73 8.18 7.52
N ILE A 10 2.90 8.36 6.87
CA ILE A 10 3.40 7.42 5.86
C ILE A 10 3.62 6.04 6.50
N LEU A 11 4.20 6.00 7.70
CA LEU A 11 4.48 4.75 8.44
C LEU A 11 3.18 4.06 8.87
N LEU A 12 2.20 4.82 9.37
CA LEU A 12 0.85 4.33 9.65
C LEU A 12 0.15 3.78 8.40
N GLY A 13 0.21 4.51 7.29
CA GLY A 13 -0.30 4.05 5.99
C GLY A 13 0.34 2.74 5.57
N PHE A 14 1.67 2.67 5.62
CA PHE A 14 2.41 1.45 5.34
C PHE A 14 1.94 0.27 6.20
N LEU A 15 1.83 0.44 7.51
CA LEU A 15 1.39 -0.63 8.41
C LEU A 15 -0.05 -1.08 8.14
N VAL A 16 -0.98 -0.14 7.97
CA VAL A 16 -2.40 -0.47 7.72
C VAL A 16 -2.54 -1.24 6.42
N TRP A 17 -1.94 -0.74 5.35
CA TRP A 17 -1.98 -1.40 4.04
C TRP A 17 -1.25 -2.75 4.06
N LEU A 18 -0.14 -2.88 4.79
CA LEU A 18 0.57 -4.16 4.95
C LEU A 18 -0.22 -5.20 5.75
N ILE A 19 -1.05 -4.79 6.72
CA ILE A 19 -1.92 -5.71 7.48
C ILE A 19 -3.10 -6.18 6.62
N ILE A 20 -3.69 -5.27 5.84
CA ILE A 20 -4.84 -5.57 4.95
C ILE A 20 -4.41 -6.40 3.74
N ALA A 21 -3.12 -6.35 3.38
CA ALA A 21 -2.60 -7.07 2.25
C ALA A 21 -2.92 -8.57 2.29
N PRO A 22 -3.32 -9.14 1.13
CA PRO A 22 -3.57 -10.56 1.06
C PRO A 22 -2.27 -11.34 1.30
N ARG A 23 -2.39 -12.47 2.01
CA ARG A 23 -1.25 -13.35 2.29
C ARG A 23 -1.21 -14.46 1.25
N ALA A 24 -0.01 -14.76 0.74
CA ALA A 24 0.26 -15.72 -0.33
C ALA A 24 -0.09 -17.21 -0.02
N GLY A 25 -0.92 -17.47 0.99
CA GLY A 25 -1.46 -18.78 1.34
C GLY A 25 -2.99 -18.88 1.28
N SER A 26 -3.71 -17.81 0.92
CA SER A 26 -5.17 -17.85 0.79
C SER A 26 -5.59 -18.43 -0.57
N PRO A 27 -6.60 -19.30 -0.64
CA PRO A 27 -7.10 -19.87 -1.90
C PRO A 27 -7.60 -18.81 -2.90
N GLN A 28 -8.01 -17.64 -2.42
CA GLN A 28 -8.48 -16.49 -3.21
C GLN A 28 -7.45 -15.35 -3.29
N TYR A 29 -6.16 -15.68 -3.25
CA TYR A 29 -5.08 -14.67 -3.25
C TYR A 29 -5.21 -13.69 -4.43
N GLY A 30 -5.52 -14.18 -5.62
CA GLY A 30 -5.66 -13.35 -6.82
C GLY A 30 -6.78 -12.30 -6.71
N GLU A 31 -7.99 -12.72 -6.29
CA GLU A 31 -9.15 -11.83 -6.15
C GLU A 31 -8.95 -10.79 -5.04
N SER A 32 -8.40 -11.25 -3.89
CA SER A 32 -8.10 -10.36 -2.76
C SER A 32 -6.99 -9.37 -3.10
N PHE A 33 -6.03 -9.76 -3.93
CA PHE A 33 -4.96 -8.89 -4.42
C PHE A 33 -5.45 -7.87 -5.43
N LEU A 34 -6.37 -8.27 -6.31
CA LEU A 34 -7.05 -7.34 -7.21
C LEU A 34 -7.83 -6.28 -6.42
N ALA A 35 -8.63 -6.70 -5.43
CA ALA A 35 -9.39 -5.80 -4.57
C ALA A 35 -8.47 -4.84 -3.79
N TYR A 36 -7.34 -5.34 -3.29
CA TYR A 36 -6.31 -4.55 -2.63
C TYR A 36 -5.71 -3.48 -3.57
N MET A 37 -5.36 -3.83 -4.81
CA MET A 37 -4.87 -2.88 -5.80
C MET A 37 -5.90 -1.81 -6.15
N VAL A 38 -7.15 -2.21 -6.37
CA VAL A 38 -8.24 -1.28 -6.71
C VAL A 38 -8.49 -0.30 -5.57
N ALA A 39 -8.49 -0.78 -4.32
CA ALA A 39 -8.63 0.08 -3.15
C ALA A 39 -7.47 1.10 -3.05
N LEU A 40 -6.23 0.68 -3.32
CA LEU A 40 -5.07 1.58 -3.36
C LEU A 40 -5.21 2.64 -4.45
N LEU A 41 -5.63 2.25 -5.66
CA LEU A 41 -5.84 3.17 -6.78
C LEU A 41 -6.93 4.18 -6.47
N PHE A 42 -8.05 3.74 -5.90
CA PHE A 42 -9.14 4.64 -5.52
C PHE A 42 -8.72 5.60 -4.40
N SER A 43 -7.99 5.10 -3.40
CA SER A 43 -7.40 5.92 -2.34
C SER A 43 -6.41 6.94 -2.90
N LEU A 44 -5.63 6.58 -3.92
CA LEU A 44 -4.67 7.48 -4.56
C LEU A 44 -5.35 8.59 -5.35
N VAL A 45 -6.34 8.22 -6.18
CA VAL A 45 -7.12 9.19 -6.96
C VAL A 45 -7.86 10.15 -6.03
N GLY A 46 -8.58 9.63 -5.03
CA GLY A 46 -9.30 10.46 -4.06
C GLY A 46 -8.38 11.33 -3.23
N SER A 47 -7.24 10.80 -2.76
CA SER A 47 -6.27 11.61 -2.01
C SER A 47 -5.50 12.61 -2.86
N SER A 48 -5.36 12.39 -4.17
CA SER A 48 -4.75 13.34 -5.11
C SER A 48 -5.56 14.63 -5.24
N GLU A 49 -6.90 14.54 -5.24
CA GLU A 49 -7.76 15.74 -5.29
C GLU A 49 -7.70 16.53 -3.97
N ILE A 50 -7.57 15.81 -2.85
CA ILE A 50 -7.57 16.40 -1.50
C ILE A 50 -6.17 16.92 -1.09
N MET A 51 -5.11 16.59 -1.85
CA MET A 51 -3.73 16.98 -1.56
C MET A 51 -3.56 18.49 -1.36
N MET A 52 -4.34 19.30 -2.07
CA MET A 52 -4.31 20.77 -1.99
C MET A 52 -4.90 21.33 -0.67
N VAL A 53 -5.73 20.54 0.03
CA VAL A 53 -6.45 20.96 1.25
C VAL A 53 -5.95 20.21 2.49
N LYS A 54 -5.73 18.89 2.39
CA LYS A 54 -5.21 18.04 3.47
C LYS A 54 -4.20 17.03 2.92
N PRO A 55 -2.89 17.35 2.96
CA PRO A 55 -1.86 16.47 2.42
C PRO A 55 -1.70 15.14 3.18
N VAL A 56 -2.28 15.04 4.39
CA VAL A 56 -2.22 13.87 5.27
C VAL A 56 -2.72 12.59 4.56
N ALA A 57 -3.84 12.67 3.84
CA ALA A 57 -4.40 11.50 3.14
C ALA A 57 -3.50 11.02 2.01
N PHE A 58 -2.86 11.95 1.30
CA PHE A 58 -1.92 11.64 0.23
C PHE A 58 -0.67 10.92 0.76
N PHE A 59 -0.09 11.42 1.86
CA PHE A 59 1.04 10.78 2.52
C PHE A 59 0.70 9.39 3.09
N PHE A 60 -0.53 9.19 3.58
CA PHE A 60 -1.01 7.87 3.97
C PHE A 60 -1.03 6.89 2.78
N THR A 61 -1.49 7.32 1.61
CA THR A 61 -1.51 6.49 0.40
C THR A 61 -0.10 6.19 -0.12
N ILE A 62 0.86 7.12 0.00
CA ILE A 62 2.28 6.86 -0.29
C ILE A 62 2.79 5.67 0.53
N GLY A 63 2.44 5.61 1.82
CA GLY A 63 2.74 4.45 2.68
C GLY A 63 2.16 3.14 2.13
N GLY A 64 0.94 3.18 1.61
CA GLY A 64 0.30 2.04 0.95
C GLY A 64 1.00 1.56 -0.31
N VAL A 65 1.55 2.48 -1.11
CA VAL A 65 2.37 2.15 -2.30
C VAL A 65 3.66 1.42 -1.87
N PHE A 66 4.33 1.88 -0.81
CA PHE A 66 5.51 1.18 -0.28
C PHE A 66 5.16 -0.23 0.22
N ALA A 67 4.02 -0.40 0.90
CA ALA A 67 3.55 -1.71 1.36
C ALA A 67 3.30 -2.63 0.16
N PHE A 68 2.64 -2.13 -0.88
CA PHE A 68 2.43 -2.87 -2.13
C PHE A 68 3.73 -3.32 -2.79
N CYS A 69 4.71 -2.42 -2.94
CA CYS A 69 6.03 -2.77 -3.48
C CYS A 69 6.74 -3.83 -2.64
N TYR A 70 6.64 -3.75 -1.31
CA TYR A 70 7.21 -4.75 -0.40
C TYR A 70 6.56 -6.13 -0.60
N ILE A 71 5.25 -6.20 -0.74
CA ILE A 71 4.52 -7.46 -0.96
C ILE A 71 4.86 -8.06 -2.31
N LEU A 72 4.98 -7.25 -3.37
CA LEU A 72 5.43 -7.69 -4.69
C LEU A 72 6.85 -8.25 -4.63
N ALA A 73 7.78 -7.53 -3.99
CA ALA A 73 9.16 -8.00 -3.83
C ALA A 73 9.21 -9.31 -3.02
N SER A 74 8.48 -9.40 -1.91
CA SER A 74 8.39 -10.61 -1.08
C SER A 74 7.80 -11.80 -1.85
N SER A 75 6.74 -11.56 -2.63
CA SER A 75 6.09 -12.58 -3.46
C SER A 75 7.02 -13.04 -4.59
N ALA A 76 7.72 -12.11 -5.24
CA ALA A 76 8.69 -12.42 -6.29
C ALA A 76 9.86 -13.25 -5.76
N ILE A 77 10.41 -12.90 -4.58
CA ILE A 77 11.46 -13.67 -3.90
C ILE A 77 10.95 -15.09 -3.56
N ARG A 78 9.71 -15.20 -3.06
CA ARG A 78 9.11 -16.50 -2.68
C ARG A 78 8.89 -17.42 -3.88
N ILE A 79 8.53 -16.86 -5.03
CA ILE A 79 8.40 -17.60 -6.30
C ILE A 79 9.78 -17.99 -6.82
N GLY A 80 10.77 -17.10 -6.72
CA GLY A 80 12.15 -17.38 -7.11
C GLY A 80 12.81 -18.51 -6.30
N PHE A 81 12.48 -18.63 -5.02
CA PHE A 81 13.00 -19.70 -4.13
C PHE A 81 12.30 -21.07 -4.32
N ARG A 82 11.19 -21.13 -5.05
CA ARG A 82 10.44 -22.37 -5.36
C ARG A 82 10.79 -22.97 -6.72
N LYS A 83 11.66 -22.33 -7.50
CA LYS A 83 12.21 -22.82 -8.76
C LYS A 83 13.55 -23.51 -8.51
#